data_AF-A0A1Y4N3B4-F1
#
_entry.id   AF-A0A1Y4N3B4-F1
#
_cell.length_a   1.000
_cell.length_b   1.000
_cell.length_c   1.000
_cell.angle_alpha   90.00
_cell.angle_beta   90.00
_cell.angle_gamma   90.00
#
_symmetry.space_group_name_H-M   'P 1'
#
loop_
_entity.id
_entity.type
_entity.pdbx_description
1 polymer ?
#
loop_
_entity_poly.entity_id
_entity_poly.type
_entity_poly.pdbx_seq_one_letter_code
_entity_poly.pdbx_strand_id
1 'polypeptide(L)'
;MIIVLKPHTNDENIKKIEEIIRDNGAEPHVSKGEIQTIIGMVGDTTRIDPKVIEVEECVEKVMKVSEPYKLANRAFHPEDTIVDVAGVKVGGDNLALIAGPCSVESEEQVIEIAKSIKASGANILRGGAFKP
;
A
#
# COMPACT_ATOMS: atom_id res chain seq x y z
N MET A 1 -0.55 -3.77 -14.77
CA MET A 1 -1.76 -4.56 -14.39
C MET A 1 -2.01 -5.64 -15.44
N ILE A 2 -2.85 -6.63 -15.15
CA ILE A 2 -3.35 -7.61 -16.11
C ILE A 2 -4.87 -7.49 -16.15
N ILE A 3 -5.42 -7.32 -17.34
CA ILE A 3 -6.85 -7.30 -17.62
C ILE A 3 -7.19 -8.63 -18.29
N VAL A 4 -8.18 -9.33 -17.75
CA VAL A 4 -8.71 -10.56 -18.34
C VAL A 4 -10.04 -10.21 -18.98
N LEU A 5 -10.18 -10.47 -20.27
CA LEU A 5 -11.44 -10.26 -21.00
C LEU A 5 -12.32 -11.51 -20.93
N LYS A 6 -13.62 -11.31 -21.12
CA LYS A 6 -14.59 -12.41 -21.25
C LYS A 6 -14.26 -13.29 -22.47
N PRO A 7 -14.61 -14.59 -22.44
CA PRO A 7 -14.39 -15.49 -23.57
C PRO A 7 -14.97 -14.94 -24.87
N HIS A 8 -14.28 -15.15 -25.99
CA HIS A 8 -14.74 -14.74 -27.33
C HIS A 8 -15.02 -13.24 -27.50
N THR A 9 -14.36 -12.37 -26.73
CA THR A 9 -14.44 -10.92 -26.93
C THR A 9 -13.99 -10.52 -28.34
N ASN A 10 -14.76 -9.67 -29.01
CA ASN A 10 -14.49 -9.23 -30.38
C ASN A 10 -13.31 -8.23 -30.46
N ASP A 11 -12.76 -8.07 -31.66
CA ASP A 11 -11.62 -7.18 -31.90
C ASP A 11 -11.95 -5.69 -31.66
N GLU A 12 -13.21 -5.29 -31.81
CA GLU A 12 -13.65 -3.91 -31.52
C GLU A 12 -13.55 -3.58 -30.04
N ASN A 13 -14.01 -4.48 -29.16
CA ASN A 13 -13.90 -4.32 -27.72
C ASN A 13 -12.44 -4.38 -27.27
N ILE A 14 -11.61 -5.23 -27.88
CA ILE A 14 -10.16 -5.27 -27.60
C ILE A 14 -9.55 -3.90 -27.89
N LYS A 15 -9.82 -3.31 -29.06
CA LYS A 15 -9.33 -1.97 -29.42
C LYS A 15 -9.83 -0.89 -28.47
N LYS A 16 -11.10 -0.94 -28.07
CA LYS A 16 -11.66 -0.01 -27.08
C LYS A 16 -10.89 -0.04 -25.77
N ILE A 17 -10.58 -1.24 -25.27
CA ILE A 17 -9.78 -1.40 -24.04
C ILE A 17 -8.34 -0.91 -24.25
N GLU A 18 -7.73 -1.17 -25.40
CA GLU A 18 -6.40 -0.63 -25.73
C GLU A 18 -6.38 0.91 -25.70
N GLU A 19 -7.39 1.58 -26.25
CA GLU A 19 -7.52 3.04 -26.23
C GLU A 19 -7.66 3.57 -24.81
N ILE A 20 -8.54 2.96 -23.99
CA ILE A 20 -8.70 3.32 -22.57
C ILE A 20 -7.36 3.21 -21.83
N ILE A 21 -6.58 2.16 -22.09
CA ILE A 21 -5.27 1.95 -21.46
C ILE A 21 -4.29 3.07 -21.86
N ARG A 22 -4.26 3.44 -23.15
CA ARG A 22 -3.39 4.51 -23.67
C ARG A 22 -3.78 5.88 -23.11
N ASP A 23 -5.08 6.18 -23.03
CA ASP A 23 -5.60 7.44 -22.47
C ASP A 23 -5.26 7.59 -21.00
N ASN A 24 -5.13 6.49 -20.28
CA ASN A 24 -4.69 6.45 -18.89
C ASN A 24 -3.15 6.45 -18.73
N GLY A 25 -2.39 6.62 -19.83
CA GLY A 25 -0.93 6.78 -19.81
C GLY A 25 -0.15 5.48 -19.65
N ALA A 26 -0.76 4.33 -19.95
CA ALA A 26 -0.10 3.03 -19.95
C ALA A 26 -0.06 2.43 -21.37
N GLU A 27 0.86 1.50 -21.61
CA GLU A 27 0.97 0.81 -22.89
C GLU A 27 0.27 -0.56 -22.82
N PRO A 28 -0.69 -0.85 -23.71
CA PRO A 28 -1.35 -2.14 -23.76
C PRO A 28 -0.48 -3.18 -24.48
N HIS A 29 -0.38 -4.37 -23.90
CA HIS A 29 0.23 -5.55 -24.51
C HIS A 29 -0.79 -6.68 -24.56
N VAL A 30 -1.29 -6.99 -25.76
CA VAL A 30 -2.37 -7.96 -25.95
C VAL A 30 -1.81 -9.35 -26.21
N SER A 31 -2.30 -10.31 -25.43
CA SER A 31 -2.08 -11.74 -25.62
C SER A 31 -3.43 -12.40 -25.94
N LYS A 32 -3.66 -12.67 -27.23
CA LYS A 32 -4.85 -13.39 -27.70
C LYS A 32 -4.64 -14.89 -27.54
N GLY A 33 -5.35 -15.51 -26.60
CA GLY A 33 -5.44 -16.96 -26.48
C GLY A 33 -6.60 -17.54 -27.29
N GLU A 34 -6.66 -18.86 -27.42
CA GLU A 34 -7.72 -19.56 -28.16
C GLU A 34 -9.13 -19.34 -27.56
N ILE A 35 -9.20 -19.19 -26.23
CA ILE A 35 -10.48 -19.06 -25.49
C ILE A 35 -10.63 -17.66 -24.88
N GLN A 36 -9.55 -17.12 -24.31
CA GLN A 36 -9.55 -15.85 -23.59
C GLN A 36 -8.43 -14.95 -24.08
N THR A 37 -8.72 -13.64 -24.09
CA THR A 37 -7.73 -12.60 -24.36
C THR A 37 -7.31 -11.94 -23.06
N ILE A 38 -6.01 -11.74 -22.90
CA ILE A 38 -5.40 -11.09 -21.75
C ILE A 38 -4.70 -9.83 -22.25
N ILE A 39 -4.89 -8.71 -21.56
CA ILE A 39 -4.20 -7.45 -21.87
C ILE A 39 -3.34 -7.07 -20.68
N GLY A 40 -2.02 -7.08 -20.87
CA GLY A 40 -1.07 -6.52 -19.93
C GLY A 40 -1.02 -5.00 -20.09
N MET A 41 -1.02 -4.27 -18.99
CA MET A 41 -0.72 -2.84 -18.97
C MET A 41 0.71 -2.65 -18.48
N VAL A 42 1.55 -2.10 -19.34
CA VAL A 42 2.97 -1.79 -19.10
C VAL A 42 3.11 -0.29 -18.82
N GLY A 43 3.86 0.07 -17.78
CA GLY A 43 4.04 1.46 -17.34
C GLY A 43 3.68 1.68 -15.88
N ASP A 44 3.59 2.95 -15.45
CA ASP A 44 3.20 3.29 -14.08
C ASP A 44 1.68 3.14 -13.88
N THR A 45 1.27 1.94 -13.51
CA THR A 45 -0.13 1.64 -13.22
C THR A 45 -0.54 1.96 -11.78
N THR A 46 0.28 2.65 -10.98
CA THR A 46 -0.05 2.95 -9.57
C THR A 46 -1.19 3.96 -9.45
N ARG A 47 -1.32 4.85 -10.44
CA ARG A 47 -2.29 5.97 -10.48
C ARG A 47 -3.61 5.60 -11.15
N ILE A 48 -3.69 4.42 -11.77
CA ILE A 48 -4.88 3.96 -12.48
C ILE A 48 -5.75 3.17 -11.48
N ASP A 49 -7.02 3.56 -11.35
CA ASP A 49 -7.99 2.79 -10.57
C ASP A 49 -8.51 1.62 -11.44
N PRO A 50 -8.29 0.36 -11.03
CA PRO A 50 -8.80 -0.81 -11.76
C PRO A 50 -10.30 -0.73 -12.07
N LYS A 51 -11.08 -0.07 -11.19
CA LYS A 51 -12.53 0.05 -11.33
C LYS A 51 -12.95 0.75 -12.63
N VAL A 52 -12.14 1.67 -13.14
CA VAL A 52 -12.42 2.39 -14.40
C VAL A 52 -12.44 1.43 -15.59
N ILE A 53 -11.70 0.33 -15.51
CA ILE A 53 -11.60 -0.68 -16.57
C ILE A 53 -12.58 -1.83 -16.29
N GLU A 54 -12.80 -2.19 -15.02
CA GLU A 54 -13.75 -3.26 -14.63
C GLU A 54 -15.22 -2.96 -14.99
N VAL A 55 -15.60 -1.69 -15.21
CA VAL A 55 -16.98 -1.34 -15.63
C VAL A 55 -17.28 -1.71 -17.08
N GLU A 56 -16.26 -2.00 -17.89
CA GLU A 56 -16.44 -2.37 -19.28
C GLU A 56 -17.02 -3.79 -19.40
N GLU A 57 -18.10 -3.94 -20.17
CA GLU A 57 -18.85 -5.20 -20.22
C GLU A 57 -18.01 -6.39 -20.70
N CYS A 58 -17.01 -6.14 -21.55
CA CYS A 58 -16.11 -7.16 -22.07
C CYS A 58 -15.01 -7.60 -21.09
N VAL A 59 -14.88 -6.93 -19.93
CA VAL A 59 -13.87 -7.23 -18.91
C VAL A 59 -14.44 -8.25 -17.92
N GLU A 60 -13.68 -9.31 -17.67
CA GLU A 60 -13.99 -10.34 -16.66
C GLU A 60 -13.43 -9.94 -15.29
N LYS A 61 -12.16 -9.50 -15.25
CA LYS A 61 -11.49 -9.01 -14.04
C LYS A 61 -10.23 -8.21 -14.36
N VAL A 62 -9.84 -7.33 -13.45
CA VAL A 62 -8.58 -6.59 -13.50
C VAL A 62 -7.73 -6.95 -12.28
N MET A 63 -6.46 -7.25 -12.50
CA MET A 63 -5.53 -7.66 -11.45
C MET A 63 -4.30 -6.75 -11.46
N LYS A 64 -3.92 -6.21 -10.30
CA LYS A 64 -2.62 -5.54 -10.16
C LYS A 64 -1.52 -6.60 -10.12
N VAL A 65 -0.49 -6.42 -10.94
CA VAL A 65 0.70 -7.31 -10.93
C VAL A 65 1.64 -6.91 -9.81
N SER A 66 1.72 -5.62 -9.50
CA SER A 66 2.50 -5.07 -8.41
C SER A 66 1.59 -4.72 -7.24
N GLU A 67 2.08 -4.97 -6.03
CA GLU A 67 1.43 -4.51 -4.80
C GLU A 67 1.29 -2.98 -4.77
N PRO A 68 0.16 -2.43 -4.27
CA PRO A 68 -0.09 -0.99 -4.27
C PRO A 68 0.81 -0.21 -3.29
N TYR A 69 1.55 -0.90 -2.43
CA TYR A 69 2.40 -0.33 -1.36
C TYR A 69 3.89 -0.49 -1.67
N LYS A 70 4.32 -0.19 -2.90
CA LYS A 70 5.70 -0.38 -3.40
C LYS A 70 6.78 0.15 -2.43
N LEU A 71 6.58 1.36 -1.88
CA LEU A 71 7.54 2.01 -0.97
C LEU A 71 7.67 1.34 0.41
N ALA A 72 6.66 0.59 0.84
CA ALA A 72 6.65 -0.12 2.12
C ALA A 72 6.83 -1.64 1.95
N ASN A 73 7.06 -2.12 0.73
CA ASN A 73 7.11 -3.54 0.41
C ASN A 73 8.56 -4.06 0.44
N ARG A 74 8.81 -5.16 1.17
CA ARG A 74 10.13 -5.82 1.23
C ARG A 74 10.65 -6.31 -0.12
N ALA A 75 9.78 -6.60 -1.08
CA ALA A 75 10.19 -6.94 -2.45
C ALA A 75 10.93 -5.79 -3.15
N PHE A 76 10.68 -4.54 -2.74
CA PHE A 76 11.33 -3.34 -3.30
C PHE A 76 12.28 -2.65 -2.30
N HIS A 77 12.08 -2.89 -1.00
CA HIS A 77 12.92 -2.41 0.10
C HIS A 77 13.30 -3.60 1.00
N PRO A 78 14.25 -4.45 0.57
CA PRO A 78 14.57 -5.70 1.27
C PRO A 78 15.15 -5.49 2.66
N GLU A 79 15.91 -4.40 2.83
CA GLU A 79 16.56 -4.01 4.07
C GLU A 79 15.56 -3.46 5.09
N ASP A 80 15.86 -3.70 6.37
CA ASP A 80 15.05 -3.18 7.46
C ASP A 80 15.17 -1.65 7.55
N THR A 81 14.03 -0.97 7.64
CA THR A 81 14.02 0.46 7.98
C THR A 81 14.16 0.60 9.49
N ILE A 82 15.22 1.29 9.92
CA ILE A 82 15.48 1.60 11.33
C ILE A 82 15.27 3.10 11.55
N VAL A 83 14.26 3.45 12.35
CA VAL A 83 13.97 4.85 12.71
C VAL A 83 14.67 5.16 14.03
N ASP A 84 15.53 6.18 14.03
CA ASP A 84 16.20 6.67 15.24
C ASP A 84 15.39 7.82 15.87
N VAL A 85 14.90 7.59 17.08
CA VAL A 85 14.17 8.57 17.89
C VAL A 85 15.04 8.95 19.07
N ALA A 86 15.86 10.00 18.91
CA ALA A 86 16.75 10.53 19.93
C ALA A 86 17.64 9.46 20.59
N GLY A 87 18.18 8.54 19.79
CA GLY A 87 19.04 7.43 20.20
C GLY A 87 18.30 6.11 20.44
N VAL A 88 16.96 6.10 20.44
CA VAL A 88 16.16 4.87 20.52
C VAL A 88 15.82 4.38 19.12
N LYS A 89 16.34 3.21 18.75
CA LYS A 89 16.11 2.60 17.44
C LYS A 89 14.82 1.79 17.42
N VAL A 90 13.98 2.04 16.42
CA VAL A 90 12.73 1.30 16.15
C VAL A 90 12.89 0.53 14.84
N GLY A 91 12.78 -0.81 14.87
CA GLY A 91 12.91 -1.69 13.71
C GLY A 91 14.12 -2.63 13.77
N GLY A 92 14.14 -3.62 12.89
CA GLY A 92 15.11 -4.72 12.90
C GLY A 92 15.08 -5.48 14.23
N ASP A 93 16.26 -5.78 14.78
CA ASP A 93 16.42 -6.49 16.05
C ASP A 93 16.38 -5.57 17.31
N ASN A 94 16.02 -4.29 17.15
CA ASN A 94 16.01 -3.33 18.25
C ASN A 94 14.67 -3.37 19.02
N LEU A 95 14.74 -3.37 20.36
CA LEU A 95 13.55 -3.29 21.22
C LEU A 95 13.22 -1.83 21.60
N ALA A 96 12.19 -1.28 20.97
CA ALA A 96 11.58 -0.03 21.38
C ALA A 96 10.34 -0.31 22.25
N LEU A 97 10.31 0.23 23.47
CA LEU A 97 9.20 0.07 24.41
C LEU A 97 8.56 1.43 24.68
N ILE A 98 7.37 1.61 24.08
CA ILE A 98 6.56 2.82 24.17
C ILE A 98 5.48 2.61 25.25
N ALA A 99 5.52 3.39 26.32
CA ALA A 99 4.56 3.31 27.42
C ALA A 99 4.10 4.70 27.88
N GLY A 100 2.98 4.77 28.58
CA GLY A 100 2.44 6.04 29.08
C GLY A 100 0.90 6.04 29.13
N PRO A 101 0.27 7.12 29.61
CA PRO A 101 -1.16 7.17 29.81
C PRO A 101 -1.95 7.21 28.48
N CYS A 102 -3.24 6.87 28.57
CA CYS A 102 -4.16 6.95 27.44
C CYS A 102 -4.47 8.41 27.06
N SER A 103 -4.69 9.26 28.06
CA SER A 103 -4.88 10.72 27.95
C SER A 103 -3.86 11.40 28.86
N VAL A 104 -3.37 12.57 28.47
CA VAL A 104 -2.65 13.45 29.39
C VAL A 104 -3.67 14.23 30.20
N GLU A 105 -3.79 13.95 31.50
CA GLU A 105 -4.80 14.58 32.36
C GLU A 105 -4.20 15.70 33.23
N SER A 106 -2.93 15.59 33.63
CA SER A 106 -2.18 16.66 34.30
C SER A 106 -0.67 16.51 34.09
N GLU A 107 0.09 17.56 34.41
CA GLU A 107 1.55 17.53 34.38
C GLU A 107 2.09 16.50 35.39
N GLU A 108 1.55 16.50 36.61
CA GLU A 108 1.99 15.61 37.70
C GLU A 108 1.84 14.13 37.30
N GLN A 109 0.67 13.77 36.75
CA GLN A 109 0.40 12.40 36.28
C GLN A 109 1.43 11.98 35.22
N VAL A 110 1.64 12.80 34.21
CA VAL A 110 2.54 12.46 33.09
C VAL A 110 3.98 12.32 33.56
N ILE A 111 4.44 13.22 34.42
CA ILE A 111 5.81 13.20 34.95
C ILE A 111 6.02 11.98 35.85
N GLU A 112 5.06 11.62 36.69
CA GLU A 112 5.12 10.44 37.54
C GLU A 112 5.21 9.15 36.70
N ILE A 113 4.31 9.01 35.71
CA ILE A 113 4.30 7.86 34.82
C ILE A 113 5.60 7.78 34.03
N ALA A 114 6.09 8.90 33.47
CA ALA A 114 7.33 8.94 32.70
C ALA A 114 8.54 8.41 33.49
N LYS A 115 8.64 8.77 34.78
CA LYS A 115 9.69 8.27 35.67
C LYS A 115 9.53 6.77 35.92
N SER A 116 8.31 6.33 36.23
CA SER A 116 8.01 4.91 36.55
C SER A 116 8.29 3.98 35.36
N ILE A 117 7.80 4.33 34.16
CA ILE A 117 8.01 3.52 32.96
C ILE A 117 9.48 3.49 32.55
N LYS A 118 10.22 4.61 32.71
CA LYS A 118 11.66 4.66 32.42
C LYS A 118 12.43 3.74 33.35
N ALA A 119 12.11 3.75 34.65
CA ALA A 119 12.69 2.83 35.62
C ALA A 119 12.37 1.35 35.30
N SER A 120 11.23 1.11 34.64
CA SER A 120 10.77 -0.22 34.22
C SER A 120 11.31 -0.67 32.85
N GLY A 121 12.16 0.16 32.20
CA GLY A 121 12.81 -0.16 30.94
C GLY A 121 12.14 0.39 29.67
N ALA A 122 11.04 1.15 29.80
CA ALA A 122 10.49 1.88 28.67
C ALA A 122 11.44 3.00 28.25
N ASN A 123 11.59 3.18 26.93
CA ASN A 123 12.53 4.12 26.36
C ASN A 123 11.84 5.23 25.54
N ILE A 124 10.52 5.16 25.37
CA ILE A 124 9.70 6.20 24.74
C ILE A 124 8.42 6.41 25.55
N LEU A 125 8.08 7.67 25.82
CA LEU A 125 6.83 8.07 26.49
C LEU A 125 5.74 8.39 25.45
N ARG A 126 4.54 7.84 25.63
CA ARG A 126 3.31 8.25 24.90
C ARG A 126 2.31 8.96 25.81
N GLY A 127 1.44 9.78 25.22
CA GLY A 127 0.30 10.39 25.92
C GLY A 127 -0.64 11.08 24.92
N GLY A 128 -1.93 10.82 24.97
CA GLY A 128 -2.91 11.44 24.07
C GLY A 128 -3.29 12.84 24.53
N ALA A 129 -3.03 13.87 23.72
CA ALA A 129 -3.43 15.25 24.01
C ALA A 129 -4.87 15.58 23.54
N PHE A 130 -5.39 14.84 22.56
CA PHE A 130 -6.72 15.02 22.00
C PHE A 130 -7.52 13.72 22.12
N LYS A 131 -8.82 13.86 22.38
CA LYS A 131 -9.80 12.78 22.39
C LYS A 131 -11.01 13.20 21.52
N PRO A 132 -11.62 12.25 20.79
CA PRO A 132 -12.88 12.52 20.09
C PRO A 132 -14.01 12.83 21.08
#